data_AF-A0A497S4A2-F1
#
_entry.id   AF-A0A497S4A2-F1
#
_cell.length_a   1.000
_cell.length_b   1.000
_cell.length_c   1.000
_cell.angle_alpha   90.00
_cell.angle_beta   90.00
_cell.angle_gamma   90.00
#
_symmetry.space_group_name_H-M   'P 1'
#
loop_
_entity.id
_entity.type
_entity.pdbx_description
1 polymer ?
#
loop_
_entity_poly.entity_id
_entity_poly.type
_entity_poly.pdbx_seq_one_letter_code
_entity_poly.pdbx_strand_id
1 'polypeptide(L)'
;MKRPLTHTNSIVRLILLPLFIYLIIENATAQANVTANDTILLWVTVAEVTMVDIQPDQLGWQNVPPGSETNKSQLAYPPGAPDAIQIENIGSTNITEIWFNTSYPSSLPFGMGDISLYDAGNFVVLRRNESGAEYFFVNRVEYNESEVIYLNVPSGYAHGRFRSANSEYFWAIDVSDGWCNDSDFRIGKNPHNQTELGTVDLTTCDAGAPGQILGLGGNECRQGTLDPTPDNQWGWADIYIGPNTDYENYTVAVYANCSQYVRVMFYHWNMDAPGVADGANHPEYFSTTPLYPGGRIIANIHLRVPYGTMAGNITGAMTVHAKSTY
;
A
#
# COMPACT_ATOMS: atom_id res chain seq x y z
N MET A 1 -111.82 17.37 22.06
CA MET A 1 -111.86 15.94 22.48
C MET A 1 -112.10 15.08 21.26
N LYS A 2 -111.38 13.95 21.18
CA LYS A 2 -110.77 13.38 19.96
C LYS A 2 -111.76 13.00 18.84
N ARG A 3 -111.56 13.60 17.65
CA ARG A 3 -112.24 13.28 16.38
C ARG A 3 -111.70 11.98 15.77
N PRO A 4 -112.56 11.06 15.30
CA PRO A 4 -112.23 10.09 14.25
C PRO A 4 -112.89 10.51 12.93
N LEU A 5 -112.20 10.36 11.80
CA LEU A 5 -112.79 10.51 10.46
C LEU A 5 -112.07 9.55 9.49
N THR A 6 -112.74 8.44 9.21
CA THR A 6 -112.53 7.58 8.04
C THR A 6 -113.56 7.97 6.98
N HIS A 7 -113.13 8.23 5.75
CA HIS A 7 -113.96 8.24 4.53
C HIS A 7 -113.00 8.07 3.33
N THR A 8 -112.95 6.91 2.68
CA THR A 8 -113.77 6.39 1.56
C THR A 8 -113.17 6.64 0.17
N ASN A 9 -113.10 5.53 -0.57
CA ASN A 9 -112.67 5.36 -1.95
C ASN A 9 -113.47 6.18 -2.98
N SER A 10 -112.84 6.51 -4.11
CA SER A 10 -113.46 6.67 -5.44
C SER A 10 -112.35 6.51 -6.51
N ILE A 11 -112.32 5.47 -7.35
CA ILE A 11 -113.13 5.12 -8.57
C ILE A 11 -112.41 5.57 -9.88
N VAL A 12 -112.48 4.69 -10.90
CA VAL A 12 -112.21 4.81 -12.37
C VAL A 12 -110.74 4.66 -12.82
N ARG A 13 -110.28 3.62 -13.55
CA ARG A 13 -110.53 3.05 -14.92
C ARG A 13 -109.93 3.84 -16.12
N LEU A 14 -109.43 3.05 -17.09
CA LEU A 14 -109.00 3.32 -18.49
C LEU A 14 -107.58 3.91 -18.70
N ILE A 15 -106.57 3.22 -19.26
CA ILE A 15 -106.35 2.52 -20.57
C ILE A 15 -105.68 3.43 -21.65
N LEU A 16 -104.51 2.95 -22.15
CA LEU A 16 -103.78 3.21 -23.42
C LEU A 16 -103.03 4.56 -23.55
N LEU A 17 -101.73 4.67 -23.87
CA LEU A 17 -100.96 4.19 -25.05
C LEU A 17 -99.43 4.38 -24.77
N PRO A 18 -98.49 3.78 -25.55
CA PRO A 18 -97.08 3.59 -25.20
C PRO A 18 -96.20 4.78 -25.59
N LEU A 19 -95.22 5.12 -24.74
CA LEU A 19 -94.07 5.93 -25.14
C LEU A 19 -92.79 5.18 -24.76
N PHE A 20 -92.23 4.55 -25.79
CA PHE A 20 -90.87 4.02 -25.80
C PHE A 20 -89.91 5.21 -25.66
N ILE A 21 -89.47 5.50 -24.43
CA ILE A 21 -88.27 6.30 -24.19
C ILE A 21 -87.14 5.34 -23.88
N TYR A 22 -86.26 5.26 -24.86
CA TYR A 22 -84.94 4.65 -24.88
C TYR A 22 -84.16 4.98 -23.60
N LEU A 23 -84.15 4.08 -22.62
CA LEU A 23 -83.12 4.06 -21.59
C LEU A 23 -82.06 3.05 -22.07
N ILE A 24 -81.08 3.53 -22.84
CA ILE A 24 -79.82 2.80 -23.00
C ILE A 24 -79.18 2.83 -21.62
N ILE A 25 -79.44 1.79 -20.84
CA ILE A 25 -78.58 1.46 -19.71
C ILE A 25 -77.30 0.99 -20.39
N GLU A 26 -76.35 1.91 -20.56
CA GLU A 26 -74.95 1.53 -20.70
C GLU A 26 -74.61 0.77 -19.43
N ASN A 27 -74.74 -0.56 -19.49
CA ASN A 27 -74.06 -1.45 -18.56
C ASN A 27 -72.58 -1.29 -18.88
N ALA A 28 -71.97 -0.22 -18.38
CA ALA A 28 -70.55 -0.17 -18.15
C ALA A 28 -70.26 -1.30 -17.16
N THR A 29 -70.01 -2.50 -17.68
CA THR A 29 -69.35 -3.54 -16.89
C THR A 29 -68.01 -2.95 -16.52
N ALA A 30 -67.88 -2.52 -15.26
CA ALA A 30 -66.59 -2.22 -14.68
C ALA A 30 -65.71 -3.45 -14.95
N GLN A 31 -64.73 -3.32 -15.84
CA GLN A 31 -63.65 -4.29 -15.91
C GLN A 31 -62.99 -4.24 -14.54
N ALA A 32 -63.19 -5.28 -13.74
CA ALA A 32 -62.44 -5.45 -12.52
C ALA A 32 -60.95 -5.43 -12.90
N ASN A 33 -60.17 -4.53 -12.30
CA ASN A 33 -58.73 -4.63 -12.35
C ASN A 33 -58.37 -6.00 -11.76
N VAL A 34 -57.92 -6.94 -12.60
CA VAL A 34 -57.55 -8.31 -12.20
C VAL A 34 -56.16 -8.34 -11.53
N THR A 35 -55.51 -7.17 -11.47
CA THR A 35 -54.24 -6.97 -10.80
C THR A 35 -54.41 -5.90 -9.73
N ALA A 36 -54.39 -6.31 -8.46
CA ALA A 36 -54.26 -5.43 -7.32
C ALA A 36 -52.80 -5.52 -6.83
N ASN A 37 -52.08 -4.41 -6.89
CA ASN A 37 -50.73 -4.31 -6.34
C ASN A 37 -50.80 -3.66 -4.98
N ASP A 38 -50.16 -4.28 -4.00
CA ASP A 38 -49.92 -3.72 -2.67
C ASP A 38 -48.40 -3.69 -2.45
N THR A 39 -47.91 -2.68 -1.75
CA THR A 39 -46.48 -2.46 -1.54
C THR A 39 -46.18 -2.34 -0.06
N ILE A 40 -45.21 -3.11 0.43
CA ILE A 40 -44.66 -2.98 1.78
C ILE A 40 -43.38 -2.14 1.74
N LEU A 41 -43.19 -1.29 2.75
CA LEU A 41 -41.94 -0.56 2.96
C LEU A 41 -41.01 -1.41 3.83
N LEU A 42 -39.82 -1.66 3.32
CA LEU A 42 -38.73 -2.31 4.07
C LEU A 42 -37.68 -1.25 4.40
N TRP A 43 -37.16 -1.26 5.63
CA TRP A 43 -36.05 -0.42 6.04
C TRP A 43 -34.96 -1.27 6.70
N VAL A 44 -33.71 -0.89 6.46
CA VAL A 44 -32.51 -1.51 7.03
C VAL A 44 -31.52 -0.41 7.39
N THR A 45 -30.85 -0.55 8.53
CA THR A 45 -29.71 0.28 8.91
C THR A 45 -28.46 -0.57 8.84
N VAL A 46 -27.49 -0.14 8.03
CA VAL A 46 -26.21 -0.83 7.87
C VAL A 46 -25.21 -0.19 8.83
N ALA A 47 -24.54 -1.01 9.65
CA ALA A 47 -23.49 -0.55 10.54
C ALA A 47 -22.25 -0.12 9.76
N GLU A 48 -21.53 0.87 10.27
CA GLU A 48 -20.28 1.33 9.67
C GLU A 48 -19.13 0.39 10.06
N VAL A 49 -18.45 -0.15 9.05
CA VAL A 49 -17.38 -1.12 9.20
C VAL A 49 -16.34 -0.88 8.11
N THR A 50 -15.08 -0.70 8.49
CA THR A 50 -13.96 -0.70 7.54
C THR A 50 -13.37 -2.09 7.47
N MET A 51 -13.41 -2.72 6.29
CA MET A 51 -12.87 -4.05 6.06
C MET A 51 -12.29 -4.15 4.66
N VAL A 52 -11.20 -4.92 4.55
CA VAL A 52 -10.58 -5.25 3.26
C VAL A 52 -10.51 -6.75 3.07
N ASP A 53 -10.66 -7.18 1.81
CA ASP A 53 -10.26 -8.52 1.36
C ASP A 53 -9.04 -8.38 0.45
N ILE A 54 -8.10 -9.31 0.57
CA ILE A 54 -6.84 -9.31 -0.18
C ILE A 54 -6.73 -10.64 -0.92
N GLN A 55 -6.65 -10.58 -2.25
CA GLN A 55 -6.59 -11.77 -3.10
C GLN A 55 -5.50 -11.66 -4.18
N PRO A 56 -4.63 -12.67 -4.33
CA PRO A 56 -4.47 -13.81 -3.43
C PRO A 56 -3.90 -13.38 -2.06
N ASP A 57 -4.16 -14.18 -1.03
CA ASP A 57 -3.64 -13.99 0.33
C ASP A 57 -2.20 -14.48 0.52
N GLN A 58 -1.66 -15.20 -0.47
CA GLN A 58 -0.28 -15.66 -0.52
C GLN A 58 0.25 -15.58 -1.96
N LEU A 59 1.50 -15.12 -2.09
CA LEU A 59 2.30 -15.22 -3.31
C LEU A 59 3.55 -16.05 -3.02
N GLY A 60 4.01 -16.81 -4.01
CA GLY A 60 5.23 -17.60 -3.89
C GLY A 60 5.97 -17.71 -5.21
N TRP A 61 7.28 -17.47 -5.17
CA TRP A 61 8.18 -17.62 -6.31
C TRP A 61 9.13 -18.78 -6.09
N GLN A 62 9.54 -19.45 -7.17
CA GLN A 62 10.48 -20.56 -7.13
C GLN A 62 11.63 -20.35 -8.13
N ASN A 63 12.78 -20.96 -7.83
CA ASN A 63 13.96 -20.92 -8.68
C ASN A 63 14.38 -19.48 -9.03
N VAL A 64 14.35 -18.59 -8.05
CA VAL A 64 14.78 -17.19 -8.19
C VAL A 64 16.29 -17.12 -7.91
N PRO A 65 17.13 -16.80 -8.92
CA PRO A 65 18.57 -16.67 -8.68
C PRO A 65 18.89 -15.45 -7.81
N PRO A 66 19.91 -15.52 -6.93
CA PRO A 66 20.46 -14.32 -6.30
C PRO A 66 20.93 -13.31 -7.36
N GLY A 67 20.70 -12.03 -7.10
CA GLY A 67 21.01 -10.98 -8.07
C GLY A 67 19.94 -10.79 -9.14
N SER A 68 18.68 -11.17 -8.88
CA SER A 68 17.62 -11.04 -9.87
C SER A 68 16.34 -10.46 -9.27
N GLU A 69 15.57 -9.80 -10.13
CA GLU A 69 14.18 -9.47 -9.85
C GLU A 69 13.29 -10.61 -10.36
N THR A 70 12.29 -10.98 -9.55
CA THR A 70 11.33 -12.00 -9.94
C THR A 70 10.54 -11.59 -11.16
N ASN A 71 10.12 -12.57 -11.95
CA ASN A 71 9.17 -12.36 -13.04
C ASN A 71 8.05 -13.40 -13.00
N LYS A 72 7.02 -13.18 -13.84
CA LYS A 72 5.85 -14.05 -13.96
C LYS A 72 6.18 -15.54 -14.20
N SER A 73 7.29 -15.89 -14.85
CA SER A 73 7.65 -17.29 -15.08
C SER A 73 8.11 -18.02 -13.82
N GLN A 74 8.53 -17.27 -12.80
CA GLN A 74 8.97 -17.79 -11.51
C GLN A 74 7.84 -17.82 -10.46
N LEU A 75 6.70 -17.19 -10.75
CA LEU A 75 5.54 -17.21 -9.86
C LEU A 75 4.96 -18.62 -9.82
N ALA A 76 5.09 -19.27 -8.67
CA ALA A 76 4.68 -20.64 -8.43
C ALA A 76 3.33 -20.73 -7.70
N TYR A 77 2.95 -19.71 -6.94
CA TYR A 77 1.68 -19.67 -6.22
C TYR A 77 1.06 -18.27 -6.19
N PRO A 78 -0.26 -18.13 -6.41
CA PRO A 78 -1.16 -19.17 -6.93
C PRO A 78 -0.80 -19.50 -8.38
N PRO A 79 -0.98 -20.76 -8.84
CA PRO A 79 -0.69 -21.11 -10.21
C PRO A 79 -1.59 -20.33 -11.17
N GLY A 80 -0.99 -19.64 -12.14
CA GLY A 80 -1.72 -18.84 -13.13
C GLY A 80 -2.19 -17.47 -12.65
N ALA A 81 -1.86 -17.07 -11.42
CA ALA A 81 -2.13 -15.73 -10.92
C ALA A 81 -1.23 -14.67 -11.60
N PRO A 82 -1.64 -13.39 -11.58
CA PRO A 82 -0.70 -12.29 -11.81
C PRO A 82 0.30 -12.18 -10.65
N ASP A 83 1.44 -11.55 -10.92
CA ASP A 83 2.40 -11.02 -9.95
C ASP A 83 1.83 -9.76 -9.25
N ALA A 84 0.65 -9.92 -8.65
CA ALA A 84 -0.11 -8.83 -8.05
C ALA A 84 -1.09 -9.34 -7.00
N ILE A 85 -1.52 -8.45 -6.13
CA ILE A 85 -2.69 -8.62 -5.25
C ILE A 85 -3.77 -7.59 -5.60
N GLN A 86 -5.02 -8.00 -5.40
CA GLN A 86 -6.17 -7.12 -5.39
C GLN A 86 -6.57 -6.84 -3.94
N ILE A 87 -6.80 -5.57 -3.62
CA ILE A 87 -7.35 -5.12 -2.35
C ILE A 87 -8.77 -4.62 -2.64
N GLU A 88 -9.75 -5.24 -2.00
CA GLU A 88 -11.17 -4.91 -2.16
C GLU A 88 -11.73 -4.35 -0.86
N ASN A 89 -12.49 -3.25 -0.95
CA ASN A 89 -13.24 -2.74 0.19
C ASN A 89 -14.53 -3.55 0.36
N ILE A 90 -14.53 -4.51 1.29
CA ILE A 90 -15.70 -5.32 1.64
C ILE A 90 -16.48 -4.73 2.84
N GLY A 91 -16.06 -3.56 3.32
CA GLY A 91 -16.72 -2.81 4.38
C GLY A 91 -17.90 -1.98 3.89
N SER A 92 -18.38 -1.10 4.75
CA SER A 92 -19.47 -0.15 4.50
C SER A 92 -19.02 1.32 4.59
N THR A 93 -17.74 1.58 4.85
CA THR A 93 -17.14 2.93 4.84
C THR A 93 -16.15 3.08 3.69
N ASN A 94 -15.85 4.32 3.30
CA ASN A 94 -14.84 4.59 2.28
C ASN A 94 -13.44 4.46 2.87
N ILE A 95 -12.57 3.68 2.23
CA ILE A 95 -11.15 3.67 2.58
C ILE A 95 -10.49 4.85 1.87
N THR A 96 -9.87 5.75 2.62
CA THR A 96 -9.27 6.98 2.10
C THR A 96 -7.76 6.88 1.97
N GLU A 97 -7.11 5.98 2.69
CA GLU A 97 -5.67 5.79 2.68
C GLU A 97 -5.32 4.30 2.69
N ILE A 98 -4.40 3.88 1.83
CA ILE A 98 -3.85 2.52 1.78
C ILE A 98 -2.32 2.60 1.78
N TRP A 99 -1.65 1.80 2.61
CA TRP A 99 -0.18 1.66 2.64
C TRP A 99 0.21 0.25 3.06
N PHE A 100 1.51 -0.04 3.06
CA PHE A 100 2.05 -1.39 3.24
C PHE A 100 3.18 -1.40 4.25
N ASN A 101 3.28 -2.50 5.00
CA ASN A 101 4.44 -2.83 5.83
C ASN A 101 4.98 -4.21 5.43
N THR A 102 6.27 -4.43 5.60
CA THR A 102 6.90 -5.75 5.35
C THR A 102 7.78 -6.18 6.52
N SER A 103 7.84 -7.49 6.77
CA SER A 103 8.80 -8.06 7.71
C SER A 103 10.23 -7.94 7.17
N TYR A 104 11.20 -8.05 8.08
CA TYR A 104 12.62 -7.92 7.76
C TYR A 104 13.48 -8.71 8.76
N PRO A 105 14.73 -9.08 8.40
CA PRO A 105 15.66 -9.78 9.27
C PRO A 105 15.87 -9.03 10.58
N SER A 106 16.15 -9.73 11.68
CA SER A 106 16.51 -9.08 12.96
C SER A 106 17.97 -8.63 13.03
N SER A 107 18.82 -9.16 12.16
CA SER A 107 20.27 -8.92 12.08
C SER A 107 20.77 -9.11 10.65
N LEU A 108 22.05 -8.80 10.37
CA LEU A 108 22.67 -8.98 9.06
C LEU A 108 22.61 -10.47 8.62
N PRO A 109 21.87 -10.82 7.55
CA PRO A 109 21.79 -12.20 7.09
C PRO A 109 22.96 -12.60 6.16
N PHE A 110 23.59 -11.61 5.53
CA PHE A 110 24.61 -11.82 4.50
C PHE A 110 25.95 -12.27 5.09
N GLY A 111 26.60 -13.24 4.45
CA GLY A 111 27.90 -13.77 4.86
C GLY A 111 27.85 -14.74 6.06
N MET A 112 26.67 -15.03 6.60
CA MET A 112 26.50 -15.88 7.80
C MET A 112 26.34 -17.36 7.47
N GLY A 113 25.95 -17.71 6.24
CA GLY A 113 25.71 -19.11 5.85
C GLY A 113 24.51 -19.75 6.55
N ASP A 114 23.56 -18.94 7.04
CA ASP A 114 22.34 -19.40 7.70
C ASP A 114 21.11 -18.77 7.03
N ILE A 115 20.28 -19.61 6.41
CA ILE A 115 19.08 -19.18 5.70
C ILE A 115 18.00 -18.65 6.65
N SER A 116 17.99 -19.09 7.90
CA SER A 116 16.96 -18.69 8.89
C SER A 116 17.08 -17.22 9.30
N LEU A 117 18.19 -16.55 8.96
CA LEU A 117 18.39 -15.12 9.19
C LEU A 117 17.73 -14.27 8.10
N TYR A 118 17.40 -14.83 6.93
CA TYR A 118 16.78 -14.09 5.85
C TYR A 118 15.27 -13.97 6.06
N ASP A 119 14.69 -12.89 5.54
CA ASP A 119 13.25 -12.63 5.54
C ASP A 119 12.85 -12.16 4.13
N ALA A 120 11.88 -12.83 3.52
CA ALA A 120 11.47 -12.55 2.14
C ALA A 120 10.69 -11.22 2.02
N GLY A 121 10.10 -10.74 3.12
CA GLY A 121 9.43 -9.43 3.18
C GLY A 121 10.40 -8.30 2.85
N ASN A 122 11.66 -8.45 3.24
CA ASN A 122 12.73 -7.48 2.98
C ASN A 122 13.14 -7.36 1.49
N PHE A 123 12.61 -8.24 0.63
CA PHE A 123 12.86 -8.24 -0.81
C PHE A 123 11.69 -7.66 -1.60
N VAL A 124 10.55 -7.39 -0.95
CA VAL A 124 9.31 -6.99 -1.61
C VAL A 124 9.40 -5.57 -2.15
N VAL A 125 9.17 -5.45 -3.45
CA VAL A 125 8.94 -4.17 -4.12
C VAL A 125 7.53 -4.12 -4.69
N LEU A 126 6.89 -2.96 -4.59
CA LEU A 126 5.55 -2.72 -5.09
C LEU A 126 5.53 -1.59 -6.10
N ARG A 127 4.59 -1.68 -7.03
CA ARG A 127 4.16 -0.54 -7.84
C ARG A 127 2.64 -0.50 -7.97
N ARG A 128 2.13 0.69 -8.23
CA ARG A 128 0.73 0.89 -8.65
C ARG A 128 0.47 0.17 -9.97
N ASN A 129 -0.78 -0.28 -10.17
CA ASN A 129 -1.18 -0.95 -11.40
C ASN A 129 -1.43 0.03 -12.56
N GLU A 130 -0.40 0.80 -12.88
CA GLU A 130 -0.40 1.86 -13.87
C GLU A 130 0.79 1.67 -14.82
N SER A 131 0.60 2.06 -16.07
CA SER A 131 1.66 1.95 -17.08
C SER A 131 2.80 2.90 -16.76
N GLY A 132 4.03 2.39 -16.68
CA GLY A 132 5.22 3.18 -16.39
C GLY A 132 5.45 3.50 -14.91
N ALA A 133 4.62 2.99 -13.99
CA ALA A 133 4.88 3.11 -12.56
C ALA A 133 6.14 2.31 -12.16
N GLU A 134 6.95 2.90 -11.30
CA GLU A 134 8.20 2.31 -10.80
C GLU A 134 7.96 1.40 -9.59
N TYR A 135 8.83 0.41 -9.43
CA TYR A 135 8.83 -0.48 -8.27
C TYR A 135 9.72 0.09 -7.16
N PHE A 136 9.14 0.27 -5.98
CA PHE A 136 9.87 0.66 -4.77
C PHE A 136 9.74 -0.40 -3.70
N PHE A 137 10.78 -0.56 -2.88
CA PHE A 137 10.67 -1.34 -1.64
C PHE A 137 9.58 -0.76 -0.73
N VAL A 138 8.81 -1.64 -0.10
CA VAL A 138 7.89 -1.23 0.97
C VAL A 138 8.69 -0.64 2.12
N ASN A 139 9.53 -1.48 2.70
CA ASN A 139 10.65 -1.12 3.54
C ASN A 139 11.74 -2.19 3.38
N ARG A 140 12.99 -1.76 3.26
CA ARG A 140 14.16 -2.61 3.19
C ARG A 140 15.11 -2.24 4.32
N VAL A 141 15.36 -3.20 5.21
CA VAL A 141 16.29 -3.04 6.33
C VAL A 141 17.63 -3.66 5.97
N GLU A 142 18.68 -2.89 6.17
CA GLU A 142 20.08 -3.24 6.01
C GLU A 142 20.82 -3.02 7.33
N TYR A 143 21.95 -3.71 7.45
CA TYR A 143 22.79 -3.68 8.64
C TYR A 143 24.22 -3.35 8.25
N ASN A 144 24.99 -2.79 9.18
CA ASN A 144 26.42 -2.66 8.95
C ASN A 144 27.07 -4.03 8.76
N GLU A 145 28.07 -4.08 7.91
CA GLU A 145 28.85 -5.27 7.61
C GLU A 145 30.29 -5.17 8.12
N SER A 146 31.01 -6.28 8.06
CA SER A 146 32.45 -6.28 8.33
C SER A 146 33.22 -5.46 7.29
N GLU A 147 34.50 -5.21 7.56
CA GLU A 147 35.38 -4.44 6.68
C GLU A 147 35.35 -4.94 5.22
N VAL A 148 35.15 -4.00 4.29
CA VAL A 148 35.27 -4.21 2.85
C VAL A 148 36.56 -3.54 2.39
N ILE A 149 37.57 -4.34 2.06
CA ILE A 149 38.97 -3.89 1.88
C ILE A 149 39.20 -2.84 0.79
N TYR A 150 38.25 -2.65 -0.12
CA TYR A 150 38.34 -1.72 -1.24
C TYR A 150 37.39 -0.52 -1.07
N LEU A 151 36.63 -0.45 0.02
CA LEU A 151 35.73 0.64 0.34
C LEU A 151 36.47 1.67 1.20
N ASN A 152 36.51 2.92 0.75
CA ASN A 152 37.09 4.04 1.48
C ASN A 152 35.98 4.88 2.11
N VAL A 153 35.95 4.92 3.45
CA VAL A 153 35.02 5.74 4.24
C VAL A 153 35.79 6.65 5.19
N PRO A 154 35.22 7.78 5.64
CA PRO A 154 35.85 8.57 6.69
C PRO A 154 36.08 7.76 7.97
N SER A 155 37.11 8.13 8.73
CA SER A 155 37.39 7.50 10.03
C SER A 155 36.19 7.68 10.98
N GLY A 156 35.85 6.63 11.73
CA GLY A 156 34.73 6.65 12.68
C GLY A 156 33.38 6.27 12.06
N TYR A 157 33.35 5.84 10.79
CA TYR A 157 32.12 5.47 10.11
C TYR A 157 31.93 3.96 10.12
N ALA A 158 30.68 3.53 10.24
CA ALA A 158 30.23 2.19 9.92
C ALA A 158 29.65 2.17 8.50
N HIS A 159 29.73 1.04 7.81
CA HIS A 159 29.24 0.92 6.43
C HIS A 159 28.42 -0.34 6.19
N GLY A 160 27.67 -0.34 5.10
CA GLY A 160 26.93 -1.48 4.58
C GLY A 160 26.57 -1.27 3.12
N ARG A 161 25.62 -2.08 2.63
CA ARG A 161 25.10 -1.97 1.27
C ARG A 161 23.59 -1.86 1.30
N PHE A 162 23.01 -1.03 0.45
CA PHE A 162 21.62 -1.13 0.03
C PHE A 162 21.57 -2.07 -1.18
N ARG A 163 20.94 -3.23 -1.03
CA ARG A 163 20.97 -4.27 -2.07
C ARG A 163 19.64 -4.40 -2.80
N SER A 164 19.67 -4.31 -4.12
CA SER A 164 18.48 -4.32 -4.97
C SER A 164 18.76 -5.21 -6.17
N ALA A 165 18.35 -6.49 -6.07
CA ALA A 165 18.65 -7.50 -7.09
C ALA A 165 20.15 -7.53 -7.45
N ASN A 166 20.53 -7.16 -8.67
CA ASN A 166 21.91 -7.12 -9.17
C ASN A 166 22.68 -5.83 -8.87
N SER A 167 22.09 -4.89 -8.12
CA SER A 167 22.67 -3.58 -7.83
C SER A 167 22.85 -3.41 -6.32
N GLU A 168 24.08 -3.16 -5.86
CA GLU A 168 24.38 -2.92 -4.44
C GLU A 168 25.06 -1.55 -4.25
N TYR A 169 24.46 -0.66 -3.46
CA TYR A 169 24.99 0.70 -3.23
C TYR A 169 25.62 0.78 -1.84
N PHE A 170 26.90 1.15 -1.76
CA PHE A 170 27.56 1.31 -0.48
C PHE A 170 27.03 2.54 0.26
N TRP A 171 26.69 2.36 1.53
CA TRP A 171 26.38 3.45 2.44
C TRP A 171 27.34 3.47 3.62
N ALA A 172 27.52 4.64 4.22
CA ALA A 172 28.30 4.84 5.42
C ALA A 172 27.62 5.86 6.35
N ILE A 173 27.79 5.70 7.65
CA ILE A 173 27.27 6.63 8.66
C ILE A 173 28.29 6.86 9.75
N ASP A 174 28.39 8.10 10.22
CA ASP A 174 29.21 8.45 11.37
C ASP A 174 28.66 7.78 12.65
N VAL A 175 29.51 6.99 13.32
CA VAL A 175 29.17 6.31 14.59
C VAL A 175 30.09 6.73 15.72
N SER A 176 30.85 7.81 15.54
CA SER A 176 31.98 8.18 16.41
C SER A 176 31.60 8.44 17.87
N ASP A 177 30.36 8.87 18.15
CA ASP A 177 29.84 9.13 19.49
C ASP A 177 28.85 8.05 19.99
N GLY A 178 28.63 7.00 19.18
CA GLY A 178 27.71 5.89 19.48
C GLY A 178 26.23 6.17 19.17
N TRP A 179 25.90 7.37 18.68
CA TRP A 179 24.58 7.78 18.23
C TRP A 179 24.55 7.96 16.71
N CYS A 180 23.42 7.63 16.10
CA CYS A 180 23.25 7.61 14.64
C CYS A 180 22.01 8.36 14.16
N ASN A 181 21.19 8.91 15.05
CA ASN A 181 19.94 9.56 14.67
C ASN A 181 20.10 11.02 14.21
N ASP A 182 21.27 11.60 14.40
CA ASP A 182 21.64 12.96 13.97
C ASP A 182 22.99 13.00 13.23
N SER A 183 23.43 11.83 12.73
CA SER A 183 24.76 11.65 12.14
C SER A 183 24.78 11.96 10.63
N ASP A 184 26.00 12.20 10.12
CA ASP A 184 26.26 12.29 8.68
C ASP A 184 26.09 10.90 8.04
N PHE A 185 25.18 10.80 7.09
CA PHE A 185 24.91 9.60 6.30
C PHE A 185 25.37 9.83 4.85
N ARG A 186 26.04 8.83 4.28
CA ARG A 186 26.59 8.87 2.93
C ARG A 186 26.15 7.67 2.13
N ILE A 187 25.94 7.85 0.83
CA ILE A 187 25.66 6.75 -0.09
C ILE A 187 26.29 6.96 -1.46
N GLY A 188 26.82 5.89 -2.03
CA GLY A 188 27.33 5.85 -3.38
C GLY A 188 26.23 6.00 -4.43
N LYS A 189 26.54 6.66 -5.55
CA LYS A 189 25.59 6.84 -6.67
C LYS A 189 25.61 5.67 -7.65
N ASN A 190 26.74 5.00 -7.82
CA ASN A 190 26.88 3.89 -8.76
C ASN A 190 26.85 2.56 -8.01
N PRO A 191 26.07 1.57 -8.48
CA PRO A 191 25.98 0.28 -7.82
C PRO A 191 27.23 -0.58 -8.08
N HIS A 192 27.62 -1.33 -7.07
CA HIS A 192 28.43 -2.53 -7.21
C HIS A 192 27.58 -3.65 -7.85
N ASN A 193 28.18 -4.36 -8.80
CA ASN A 193 27.61 -5.54 -9.43
C ASN A 193 28.74 -6.52 -9.83
N GLN A 194 28.43 -7.57 -10.60
CA GLN A 194 29.43 -8.58 -11.00
C GLN A 194 30.59 -8.03 -11.84
N THR A 195 30.37 -6.93 -12.55
CA THR A 195 31.34 -6.36 -13.50
C THR A 195 31.92 -5.02 -13.05
N GLU A 196 31.29 -4.35 -12.09
CA GLU A 196 31.62 -3.00 -11.67
C GLU A 196 31.72 -2.92 -10.15
N LEU A 197 32.70 -2.17 -9.65
CA LEU A 197 32.87 -1.94 -8.21
C LEU A 197 31.84 -0.97 -7.62
N GLY A 198 31.18 -0.17 -8.46
CA GLY A 198 30.32 0.93 -8.01
C GLY A 198 31.12 2.08 -7.40
N THR A 199 30.44 2.96 -6.67
CA THR A 199 31.10 4.02 -5.89
C THR A 199 31.72 3.40 -4.64
N VAL A 200 33.06 3.36 -4.60
CA VAL A 200 33.83 2.78 -3.48
C VAL A 200 34.57 3.82 -2.64
N ASP A 201 34.50 5.11 -3.00
CA ASP A 201 35.01 6.20 -2.17
C ASP A 201 33.87 7.09 -1.71
N LEU A 202 33.61 7.08 -0.39
CA LEU A 202 32.59 7.88 0.27
C LEU A 202 33.19 9.03 1.09
N THR A 203 34.45 9.41 0.84
CA THR A 203 35.12 10.47 1.61
C THR A 203 34.75 11.88 1.13
N THR A 204 34.35 12.03 -0.13
CA THR A 204 33.96 13.32 -0.74
C THR A 204 32.64 13.18 -1.50
N CYS A 205 31.56 13.70 -0.94
CA CYS A 205 30.20 13.54 -1.47
C CYS A 205 29.51 14.88 -1.75
N ASP A 206 28.47 14.85 -2.58
CA ASP A 206 27.58 15.98 -2.76
C ASP A 206 26.66 16.13 -1.54
N ALA A 207 26.78 17.27 -0.86
CA ALA A 207 25.98 17.58 0.31
C ALA A 207 24.53 17.92 -0.06
N GLY A 208 23.58 17.35 0.66
CA GLY A 208 22.21 17.83 0.77
C GLY A 208 22.01 18.73 2.00
N ALA A 209 20.79 19.24 2.17
CA ALA A 209 20.38 19.94 3.39
C ALA A 209 20.15 18.94 4.54
N PRO A 210 20.01 19.38 5.80
CA PRO A 210 19.50 18.52 6.88
C PRO A 210 18.18 17.84 6.48
N GLY A 211 18.03 16.56 6.85
CA GLY A 211 16.90 15.73 6.44
C GLY A 211 16.92 15.35 4.95
N GLN A 212 17.99 15.66 4.21
CA GLN A 212 18.08 15.45 2.76
C GLN A 212 19.46 14.93 2.32
N ILE A 213 19.47 13.78 1.65
CA ILE A 213 20.64 13.17 1.00
C ILE A 213 20.38 13.18 -0.52
N LEU A 214 20.10 14.38 -1.03
CA LEU A 214 19.57 14.62 -2.38
C LEU A 214 20.57 15.33 -3.31
N GLY A 215 21.86 15.39 -2.92
CA GLY A 215 22.90 16.06 -3.70
C GLY A 215 23.03 15.50 -5.12
N LEU A 216 22.88 16.36 -6.14
CA LEU A 216 23.01 16.01 -7.57
C LEU A 216 24.27 16.61 -8.21
N GLY A 217 25.30 16.90 -7.42
CA GLY A 217 26.57 17.42 -7.91
C GLY A 217 27.40 16.38 -8.68
N GLY A 218 28.67 16.72 -8.88
CA GLY A 218 29.62 15.92 -9.67
C GLY A 218 30.37 14.84 -8.88
N ASN A 219 30.21 14.76 -7.57
CA ASN A 219 30.88 13.72 -6.78
C ASN A 219 30.20 12.35 -6.96
N GLU A 220 30.91 11.27 -6.64
CA GLU A 220 30.43 9.90 -6.86
C GLU A 220 29.45 9.41 -5.78
N CYS A 221 29.29 10.17 -4.70
CA CYS A 221 28.38 9.87 -3.58
C CYS A 221 27.57 11.10 -3.17
N ARG A 222 26.53 10.85 -2.36
CA ARG A 222 25.69 11.86 -1.71
C ARG A 222 25.90 11.79 -0.20
N GLN A 223 25.77 12.92 0.47
CA GLN A 223 25.80 12.98 1.93
C GLN A 223 24.74 13.94 2.48
N GLY A 224 24.34 13.75 3.73
CA GLY A 224 23.41 14.60 4.45
C GLY A 224 23.31 14.18 5.92
N THR A 225 22.86 15.10 6.76
CA THR A 225 22.63 14.82 8.18
C THR A 225 21.20 14.32 8.38
N LEU A 226 21.05 13.29 9.21
CA LEU A 226 19.74 12.77 9.59
C LEU A 226 19.03 13.73 10.54
N ASP A 227 17.72 13.88 10.39
CA ASP A 227 16.87 14.61 11.31
C ASP A 227 16.28 13.65 12.36
N PRO A 228 16.51 13.88 13.67
CA PRO A 228 15.95 13.03 14.71
C PRO A 228 14.41 13.07 14.75
N THR A 229 13.80 11.92 15.01
CA THR A 229 12.38 11.85 15.40
C THR A 229 12.17 12.49 16.78
N PRO A 230 10.96 12.98 17.12
CA PRO A 230 10.70 13.64 18.41
C PRO A 230 11.00 12.79 19.65
N ASP A 231 10.98 11.46 19.51
CA ASP A 231 11.31 10.51 20.59
C ASP A 231 12.81 10.15 20.64
N ASN A 232 13.63 10.70 19.75
CA ASN A 232 15.07 10.44 19.58
C ASN A 232 15.43 8.96 19.42
N GLN A 233 14.50 8.12 18.95
CA GLN A 233 14.80 6.70 18.68
C GLN A 233 15.33 6.45 17.27
N TRP A 234 15.06 7.37 16.34
CA TRP A 234 15.44 7.26 14.95
C TRP A 234 15.91 8.61 14.41
N GLY A 235 16.76 8.57 13.39
CA GLY A 235 17.06 9.71 12.52
C GLY A 235 16.61 9.38 11.11
N TRP A 236 16.13 10.36 10.36
CA TRP A 236 15.65 10.14 9.00
C TRP A 236 16.17 11.18 8.00
N ALA A 237 16.20 10.83 6.72
CA ALA A 237 16.43 11.77 5.63
C ALA A 237 15.84 11.24 4.32
N ASP A 238 15.30 12.13 3.49
CA ASP A 238 14.93 11.81 2.12
C ASP A 238 16.20 11.57 1.28
N ILE A 239 16.26 10.49 0.51
CA ILE A 239 17.46 10.03 -0.18
C ILE A 239 17.16 9.60 -1.64
N TYR A 240 18.14 9.86 -2.52
CA TYR A 240 18.16 9.32 -3.87
C TYR A 240 19.16 8.16 -3.97
N ILE A 241 18.68 7.00 -4.44
CA ILE A 241 19.48 5.80 -4.67
C ILE A 241 19.68 5.60 -6.17
N GLY A 242 20.92 5.67 -6.66
CA GLY A 242 21.22 5.57 -8.09
C GLY A 242 21.98 6.77 -8.66
N PRO A 243 22.45 6.70 -9.93
CA PRO A 243 23.11 7.80 -10.61
C PRO A 243 22.19 9.02 -10.77
N ASN A 244 22.76 10.20 -11.03
CA ASN A 244 21.98 11.46 -11.15
C ASN A 244 20.94 11.44 -12.29
N THR A 245 21.03 10.51 -13.23
CA THR A 245 20.13 10.39 -14.38
C THR A 245 19.06 9.30 -14.23
N ASP A 246 19.20 8.43 -13.23
CA ASP A 246 18.35 7.26 -13.03
C ASP A 246 18.45 6.84 -11.56
N TYR A 247 17.53 7.36 -10.74
CA TYR A 247 17.54 7.14 -9.30
C TYR A 247 16.14 6.88 -8.76
N GLU A 248 16.09 6.11 -7.68
CA GLU A 248 14.87 5.81 -6.93
C GLU A 248 14.78 6.72 -5.69
N ASN A 249 13.57 7.17 -5.38
CA ASN A 249 13.27 8.05 -4.24
C ASN A 249 12.85 7.22 -3.03
N TYR A 250 13.64 7.25 -1.97
CA TYR A 250 13.33 6.62 -0.69
C TYR A 250 13.50 7.60 0.45
N THR A 251 12.95 7.29 1.61
CA THR A 251 13.47 7.84 2.86
C THR A 251 14.31 6.79 3.54
N VAL A 252 15.41 7.21 4.14
CA VAL A 252 16.24 6.37 5.00
C VAL A 252 15.97 6.74 6.46
N ALA A 253 15.84 5.73 7.31
CA ALA A 253 15.75 5.88 8.77
C ALA A 253 16.82 5.01 9.45
N VAL A 254 17.55 5.57 10.40
CA VAL A 254 18.60 4.89 11.16
C VAL A 254 18.26 4.87 12.64
N TYR A 255 18.37 3.70 13.27
CA TYR A 255 18.13 3.59 14.71
C TYR A 255 19.19 4.33 15.51
N ALA A 256 18.77 5.08 16.53
CA ALA A 256 19.61 6.01 17.26
C ALA A 256 20.85 5.36 17.89
N ASN A 257 20.70 4.20 18.53
CA ASN A 257 21.83 3.52 19.15
C ASN A 257 22.54 2.61 18.14
N CYS A 258 23.77 2.97 17.80
CA CYS A 258 24.63 2.19 16.91
C CYS A 258 25.90 1.65 17.59
N SER A 259 25.90 1.55 18.92
CA SER A 259 27.01 1.00 19.70
C SER A 259 27.22 -0.51 19.51
N GLN A 260 26.20 -1.25 19.05
CA GLN A 260 26.30 -2.70 18.81
C GLN A 260 26.23 -3.06 17.34
N TYR A 261 25.22 -2.54 16.65
CA TYR A 261 25.00 -2.70 15.22
C TYR A 261 24.26 -1.48 14.69
N VAL A 262 24.51 -1.13 13.44
CA VAL A 262 23.76 -0.10 12.73
C VAL A 262 22.63 -0.78 12.01
N ARG A 263 21.41 -0.27 12.19
CA ARG A 263 20.21 -0.72 11.47
C ARG A 263 19.67 0.45 10.65
N VAL A 264 19.64 0.27 9.34
CA VAL A 264 19.24 1.27 8.34
C VAL A 264 18.02 0.77 7.60
N MET A 265 16.92 1.52 7.58
CA MET A 265 15.70 1.20 6.86
C MET A 265 15.51 2.16 5.69
N PHE A 266 15.36 1.65 4.48
CA PHE A 266 15.00 2.41 3.29
C PHE A 266 13.55 2.10 2.93
N TYR A 267 12.68 3.09 2.79
CA TYR A 267 11.25 2.84 2.64
C TYR A 267 10.56 3.86 1.74
N HIS A 268 9.42 3.45 1.18
CA HIS A 268 8.60 4.25 0.28
C HIS A 268 7.10 4.04 0.54
N TRP A 269 6.65 2.78 0.58
CA TRP A 269 5.22 2.45 0.79
C TRP A 269 4.81 2.27 2.26
N ASN A 270 5.73 2.44 3.20
CA ASN A 270 5.50 2.27 4.63
C ASN A 270 5.27 3.63 5.31
N MET A 271 4.01 3.94 5.56
CA MET A 271 3.58 5.18 6.23
C MET A 271 3.65 5.11 7.76
N ASP A 272 3.97 3.94 8.34
CA ASP A 272 4.23 3.77 9.77
C ASP A 272 5.73 3.89 10.12
N ALA A 273 6.59 4.12 9.12
CA ALA A 273 8.03 4.21 9.29
C ALA A 273 8.45 5.52 10.00
N PRO A 274 9.58 5.52 10.72
CA PRO A 274 10.08 6.71 11.42
C PRO A 274 10.29 7.88 10.47
N GLY A 275 9.98 9.12 10.86
CA GLY A 275 10.16 10.30 10.01
C GLY A 275 8.96 10.68 9.13
N VAL A 276 8.02 9.75 8.87
CA VAL A 276 6.81 10.04 8.08
C VAL A 276 5.96 11.13 8.73
N ALA A 277 5.71 11.04 10.04
CA ALA A 277 4.97 12.05 10.79
C ALA A 277 5.76 13.36 11.00
N ASP A 278 7.06 13.34 10.71
CA ASP A 278 8.01 14.42 11.03
C ASP A 278 8.42 15.24 9.79
N GLY A 279 7.89 14.90 8.61
CA GLY A 279 8.06 15.69 7.38
C GLY A 279 8.84 15.03 6.25
N ALA A 280 9.10 13.71 6.32
CA ALA A 280 9.65 12.97 5.18
C ALA A 280 8.73 13.07 3.95
N ASN A 281 9.32 13.32 2.78
CA ASN A 281 8.56 13.65 1.57
C ASN A 281 8.52 12.52 0.54
N HIS A 282 9.45 11.57 0.60
CA HIS A 282 9.46 10.41 -0.29
C HIS A 282 8.48 9.28 0.08
N PRO A 283 8.09 9.06 1.35
CA PRO A 283 7.11 8.03 1.68
C PRO A 283 5.73 8.51 1.24
N GLU A 284 4.95 7.62 0.64
CA GLU A 284 3.59 7.96 0.23
C GLU A 284 2.60 6.81 0.44
N TYR A 285 1.35 7.19 0.66
CA TYR A 285 0.25 6.24 0.58
C TYR A 285 0.18 5.65 -0.82
N PHE A 286 0.03 4.34 -0.90
CA PHE A 286 -0.19 3.65 -2.15
C PHE A 286 -1.45 4.13 -2.86
N SER A 287 -2.50 4.47 -2.10
CA SER A 287 -3.66 5.21 -2.61
C SER A 287 -4.18 6.19 -1.59
N THR A 288 -4.46 7.41 -2.04
CA THR A 288 -5.28 8.43 -1.36
C THR A 288 -6.63 8.66 -2.05
N THR A 289 -6.87 7.96 -3.17
CA THR A 289 -8.16 8.02 -3.86
C THR A 289 -9.17 7.18 -3.07
N PRO A 290 -10.34 7.73 -2.69
CA PRO A 290 -11.34 6.99 -1.95
C PRO A 290 -11.75 5.69 -2.64
N LEU A 291 -11.53 4.58 -1.95
CA LEU A 291 -11.99 3.26 -2.34
C LEU A 291 -13.35 3.02 -1.68
N TYR A 292 -14.44 3.22 -2.45
CA TYR A 292 -15.80 3.00 -1.99
C TYR A 292 -16.08 1.52 -1.67
N PRO A 293 -17.07 1.21 -0.81
CA PRO A 293 -17.58 -0.16 -0.62
C PRO A 293 -17.84 -0.89 -1.96
N GLY A 294 -17.32 -2.11 -2.11
CA GLY A 294 -17.33 -2.91 -3.34
C GLY A 294 -16.31 -2.47 -4.40
N GLY A 295 -15.51 -1.43 -4.12
CA GLY A 295 -14.41 -0.98 -4.95
C GLY A 295 -13.14 -1.81 -4.75
N ARG A 296 -12.25 -1.81 -5.76
CA ARG A 296 -10.98 -2.53 -5.72
C ARG A 296 -9.81 -1.72 -6.28
N ILE A 297 -8.61 -2.02 -5.79
CA ILE A 297 -7.33 -1.55 -6.31
C ILE A 297 -6.35 -2.72 -6.45
N ILE A 298 -5.36 -2.61 -7.34
CA ILE A 298 -4.37 -3.65 -7.60
C ILE A 298 -2.97 -3.13 -7.27
N ALA A 299 -2.19 -3.92 -6.54
CA ALA A 299 -0.78 -3.70 -6.30
C ALA A 299 0.05 -4.78 -6.99
N ASN A 300 0.95 -4.39 -7.89
CA ASN A 300 1.87 -5.31 -8.55
C ASN A 300 3.08 -5.54 -7.64
N ILE A 301 3.52 -6.80 -7.52
CA ILE A 301 4.50 -7.24 -6.53
C ILE A 301 5.60 -8.03 -7.21
N HIS A 302 6.84 -7.59 -7.04
CA HIS A 302 8.03 -8.39 -7.35
C HIS A 302 8.89 -8.55 -6.09
N LEU A 303 9.82 -9.50 -6.13
CA LEU A 303 10.93 -9.60 -5.20
C LEU A 303 12.23 -9.24 -5.90
N ARG A 304 13.02 -8.34 -5.30
CA ARG A 304 14.40 -8.06 -5.73
C ARG A 304 15.35 -8.84 -4.84
N VAL A 305 15.72 -10.05 -5.25
CA VAL A 305 16.57 -10.98 -4.47
C VAL A 305 18.04 -10.59 -4.62
N PRO A 306 18.72 -10.09 -3.57
CA PRO A 306 20.09 -9.60 -3.67
C PRO A 306 21.12 -10.68 -3.97
N TYR A 307 22.31 -10.26 -4.43
CA TYR A 307 23.51 -11.09 -4.36
C TYR A 307 23.79 -11.57 -2.93
N GLY A 308 24.46 -12.72 -2.82
CA GLY A 308 24.80 -13.31 -1.53
C GLY A 308 23.61 -13.84 -0.71
N THR A 309 22.40 -13.87 -1.27
CA THR A 309 21.25 -14.56 -0.65
C THR A 309 21.49 -16.07 -0.64
N MET A 310 21.36 -16.71 0.52
CA MET A 310 21.58 -18.15 0.67
C MET A 310 20.49 -18.95 -0.05
N ALA A 311 20.87 -20.06 -0.67
CA ALA A 311 19.93 -20.94 -1.35
C ALA A 311 19.01 -21.68 -0.37
N GLY A 312 17.71 -21.68 -0.66
CA GLY A 312 16.67 -22.44 0.05
C GLY A 312 15.36 -21.67 0.12
N ASN A 313 14.46 -22.09 1.00
CA ASN A 313 13.15 -21.46 1.17
C ASN A 313 13.23 -20.37 2.24
N ILE A 314 12.82 -19.15 1.87
CA ILE A 314 12.73 -18.00 2.74
C ILE A 314 11.27 -17.55 2.76
N THR A 315 10.75 -17.22 3.93
CA THR A 315 9.40 -16.69 4.11
C THR A 315 9.46 -15.27 4.65
N GLY A 316 8.38 -14.52 4.47
CA GLY A 316 8.20 -13.18 5.01
C GLY A 316 6.73 -12.78 4.90
N ALA A 317 6.39 -11.65 5.48
CA ALA A 317 5.04 -11.12 5.50
C ALA A 317 5.01 -9.72 4.90
N MET A 318 3.91 -9.42 4.22
CA MET A 318 3.51 -8.07 3.84
C MET A 318 2.12 -7.82 4.43
N THR A 319 1.96 -6.69 5.10
CA THR A 319 0.70 -6.27 5.71
C THR A 319 0.13 -5.10 4.93
N VAL A 320 -1.15 -5.18 4.56
CA VAL A 320 -1.90 -4.06 3.95
C VAL A 320 -2.63 -3.31 5.05
N HIS A 321 -2.42 -2.00 5.11
CA HIS A 321 -3.13 -1.11 6.00
C HIS A 321 -4.15 -0.31 5.19
N ALA A 322 -5.37 -0.23 5.71
CA ALA A 322 -6.46 0.51 5.10
C ALA A 322 -7.15 1.36 6.17
N LYS A 323 -7.21 2.67 5.95
CA LYS A 323 -7.82 3.62 6.86
C LYS A 323 -9.03 4.28 6.22
N SER A 324 -10.08 4.39 7.02
CA SER A 324 -11.29 5.15 6.71
C SER A 324 -11.26 6.44 7.51
N THR A 325 -11.54 7.56 6.87
CA THR A 325 -11.80 8.84 7.55
C THR A 325 -13.26 9.21 7.36
N TYR A 326 -13.93 9.50 8.47
CA TYR A 326 -15.28 10.05 8.52
C TYR A 326 -15.25 11.57 8.43
#